data_AF-A0A8J3IC88-F1
#
_entry.id   AF-A0A8J3IC88-F1
#
_cell.length_a   1.000
_cell.length_b   1.000
_cell.length_c   1.000
_cell.angle_alpha   90.00
_cell.angle_beta   90.00
_cell.angle_gamma   90.00
#
_symmetry.space_group_name_H-M   'P 1'
#
loop_
_entity.id
_entity.type
_entity.pdbx_description
1 polymer ?
#
loop_
_entity_poly.entity_id
_entity_poly.type
_entity_poly.pdbx_seq_one_letter_code
_entity_poly.pdbx_strand_id
1 'polypeptide(L)'
;MSSSVLLIFALLLLIPGAIVALVAGYFIGRARNKERFEISLRQLKEVSEQRLLAVQDEQREALREAREETARIRSAIEKENAERRVELQRQERRIQQKEETLERKMEALEQRERKLNAKERTVDQLREETEEVKRSQLAELERIAQMTEEQAQELLLARIENFVRAEAAQRIRRIEEQAREEADTRAREIITLAIQRCASDQVAEAVVSVVPLPNDEMKGRIIGREGRNIRALEAATGIDLIIDDTPEAVILSGFDPVRREVARIALTKLILDGRIHPARIEDVVAKARQEVDAIIREAGENAALEANVHGLPPELLKILGRLHFRTSYGQNVLAHSVEVSILAATMAHELGADVNICKTAALLHDMGKAIDQEVEGPHAIIGGEIARRFGRSPRIIHAMVAHHASDTEPQTLEAAIVQAADAISAARPGARRETIDLYIKRLEALEQIANSFTGVEKSFAIQAGREVRIIVRPEEVDEYTAVRLASDIAHKIEESLDYPGQIKVCVVRETRSVDYAR
;
A
#
# COMPACT_ATOMS: atom_id res chain seq x y z
N MET A 1 -134.22 111.10 -111.69
CA MET A 1 -133.02 110.33 -112.09
C MET A 1 -131.86 110.70 -111.17
N SER A 2 -130.97 109.71 -110.92
CA SER A 2 -129.63 109.76 -110.28
C SER A 2 -129.48 109.56 -108.74
N SER A 3 -128.90 108.39 -108.40
CA SER A 3 -128.06 107.88 -107.28
C SER A 3 -128.10 108.38 -105.82
N SER A 4 -128.58 109.58 -105.48
CA SER A 4 -128.30 110.14 -104.14
C SER A 4 -129.15 109.58 -102.99
N VAL A 5 -130.27 108.91 -103.29
CA VAL A 5 -131.25 108.44 -102.29
C VAL A 5 -130.82 107.14 -101.58
N LEU A 6 -129.90 106.36 -102.16
CA LEU A 6 -129.48 105.06 -101.62
C LEU A 6 -128.50 105.17 -100.43
N LEU A 7 -127.72 106.24 -100.31
CA LEU A 7 -126.69 106.36 -99.27
C LEU A 7 -127.29 106.58 -97.87
N ILE A 8 -128.44 107.26 -97.81
CA ILE A 8 -129.08 107.65 -96.56
C ILE A 8 -129.69 106.43 -95.84
N PHE A 9 -130.05 105.37 -96.57
CA PHE A 9 -130.59 104.15 -95.98
C PHE A 9 -129.54 103.23 -95.37
N ALA A 10 -128.31 103.22 -95.92
CA ALA A 10 -127.25 102.34 -95.42
C ALA A 10 -126.72 102.78 -94.05
N LEU A 11 -126.68 104.10 -93.78
CA LEU A 11 -126.10 104.62 -92.54
C LEU A 11 -127.02 104.41 -91.32
N LEU A 12 -128.33 104.26 -91.51
CA LEU A 12 -129.31 104.20 -90.42
C LEU A 12 -129.44 102.81 -89.76
N LEU A 13 -128.82 101.76 -90.32
CA LEU A 13 -128.93 100.37 -89.84
C LEU A 13 -127.76 99.89 -88.94
N LEU A 14 -126.62 100.59 -88.90
CA LEU A 14 -125.37 100.04 -88.34
C LEU A 14 -125.21 100.25 -86.82
N ILE A 15 -125.82 101.29 -86.26
CA ILE A 15 -125.60 101.71 -84.86
C ILE A 15 -126.18 100.73 -83.81
N PRO A 16 -127.38 100.15 -83.96
CA PRO A 16 -127.97 99.31 -82.92
C PRO A 16 -127.20 98.01 -82.63
N GLY A 17 -126.46 97.47 -83.60
CA GLY A 17 -125.78 96.17 -83.48
C GLY A 17 -124.62 96.15 -82.46
N ALA A 18 -123.95 97.27 -82.23
CA ALA A 18 -122.75 97.32 -81.39
C ALA A 18 -123.04 97.22 -79.87
N ILE A 19 -124.21 97.69 -79.42
CA ILE A 19 -124.53 97.79 -77.98
C ILE A 19 -124.81 96.41 -77.37
N VAL A 20 -125.43 95.50 -78.13
CA VAL A 20 -125.81 94.16 -77.64
C VAL A 20 -124.57 93.29 -77.35
N ALA A 21 -123.51 93.42 -78.14
CA ALA A 21 -122.29 92.63 -77.98
C ALA A 21 -121.54 92.92 -76.66
N LEU A 22 -121.57 94.16 -76.17
CA LEU A 22 -120.79 94.58 -75.01
C LEU A 22 -121.33 94.03 -73.68
N VAL A 23 -122.67 93.97 -73.53
CA VAL A 23 -123.32 93.49 -72.30
C VAL A 23 -123.13 91.99 -72.12
N ALA A 24 -123.21 91.21 -73.20
CA ALA A 24 -122.99 89.77 -73.15
C ALA A 24 -121.54 89.43 -72.71
N GLY A 25 -120.55 90.23 -73.13
CA GLY A 25 -119.15 90.04 -72.75
C GLY A 25 -118.89 90.17 -71.25
N TYR A 26 -119.58 91.07 -70.54
CA TYR A 26 -119.32 91.34 -69.12
C TYR A 26 -119.76 90.19 -68.19
N PHE A 27 -120.93 89.58 -68.41
CA PHE A 27 -121.46 88.56 -67.51
C PHE A 27 -120.69 87.23 -67.59
N ILE A 28 -120.23 86.85 -68.78
CA ILE A 28 -119.44 85.62 -69.00
C ILE A 28 -118.10 85.69 -68.24
N GLY A 29 -117.52 86.88 -68.09
CA GLY A 29 -116.26 87.06 -67.36
C GLY A 29 -116.36 86.76 -65.86
N ARG A 30 -117.50 87.04 -65.21
CA ARG A 30 -117.60 86.97 -63.74
C ARG A 30 -117.73 85.54 -63.20
N ALA A 31 -118.37 84.64 -63.94
CA ALA A 31 -118.61 83.26 -63.49
C ALA A 31 -117.31 82.43 -63.40
N ARG A 32 -116.37 82.62 -64.35
CA ARG A 32 -115.12 81.84 -64.43
C ARG A 32 -114.13 82.09 -63.28
N ASN A 33 -114.21 83.23 -62.58
CA ASN A 33 -113.23 83.55 -61.54
C ASN A 33 -113.49 82.84 -60.19
N LYS A 34 -114.74 82.42 -59.90
CA LYS A 34 -115.07 81.87 -58.57
C LYS A 34 -114.61 80.43 -58.38
N GLU A 35 -114.69 79.62 -59.42
CA GLU A 35 -114.38 78.18 -59.39
C GLU A 35 -112.88 77.88 -59.21
N ARG A 36 -112.00 78.78 -59.68
CA ARG A 36 -110.54 78.60 -59.55
C ARG A 36 -110.02 78.71 -58.11
N PHE A 37 -110.73 79.40 -57.23
CA PHE A 37 -110.24 79.70 -55.88
C PHE A 37 -110.35 78.49 -54.93
N GLU A 38 -111.45 77.74 -54.99
CA GLU A 38 -111.69 76.62 -54.04
C GLU A 38 -110.75 75.43 -54.25
N ILE A 39 -110.36 75.15 -55.49
CA ILE A 39 -109.44 74.05 -55.84
C ILE A 39 -108.05 74.28 -55.22
N SER A 40 -107.61 75.53 -55.14
CA SER A 40 -106.28 75.90 -54.63
C SER A 40 -106.12 75.60 -53.13
N LEU A 41 -107.21 75.64 -52.36
CA LEU A 41 -107.16 75.58 -50.90
C LEU A 41 -107.04 74.15 -50.35
N ARG A 42 -107.58 73.15 -51.07
CA ARG A 42 -107.42 71.72 -50.69
C ARG A 42 -106.00 71.22 -50.93
N GLN A 43 -105.40 71.62 -52.05
CA GLN A 43 -104.03 71.25 -52.41
C GLN A 43 -103.02 71.70 -51.34
N LEU A 44 -103.24 72.86 -50.71
CA LEU A 44 -102.36 73.37 -49.65
C LEU A 44 -102.34 72.51 -48.38
N LYS A 45 -103.45 71.86 -48.01
CA LYS A 45 -103.52 71.07 -46.78
C LYS A 45 -102.80 69.73 -46.90
N GLU A 46 -103.02 69.00 -48.00
CA GLU A 46 -102.34 67.72 -48.24
C GLU A 46 -100.81 67.87 -48.28
N VAL A 47 -100.32 68.97 -48.87
CA VAL A 47 -98.87 69.28 -48.92
C VAL A 47 -98.29 69.48 -47.51
N SER A 48 -99.06 69.98 -46.55
CA SER A 48 -98.58 70.25 -45.20
C SER A 48 -98.37 68.98 -44.36
N GLU A 49 -99.28 68.00 -44.46
CA GLU A 49 -99.18 66.74 -43.71
C GLU A 49 -98.06 65.85 -44.26
N GLN A 50 -97.89 65.83 -45.59
CA GLN A 50 -96.78 65.13 -46.22
C GLN A 50 -95.41 65.66 -45.77
N ARG A 51 -95.28 66.97 -45.53
CA ARG A 51 -94.03 67.55 -45.00
C ARG A 51 -93.72 67.11 -43.58
N LEU A 52 -94.72 66.91 -42.73
CA LEU A 52 -94.47 66.55 -41.32
C LEU A 52 -93.92 65.13 -41.18
N LEU A 53 -94.46 64.18 -41.94
CA LEU A 53 -93.98 62.80 -41.96
C LEU A 53 -92.55 62.72 -42.52
N ALA A 54 -92.26 63.47 -43.58
CA ALA A 54 -90.90 63.56 -44.15
C ALA A 54 -89.86 64.01 -43.11
N VAL A 55 -90.19 65.00 -42.26
CA VAL A 55 -89.27 65.49 -41.21
C VAL A 55 -89.03 64.43 -40.12
N GLN A 56 -90.03 63.63 -39.76
CA GLN A 56 -89.86 62.59 -38.73
C GLN A 56 -88.98 61.43 -39.21
N ASP A 57 -89.13 61.03 -40.48
CA ASP A 57 -88.28 60.01 -41.09
C ASP A 57 -86.84 60.52 -41.23
N GLU A 58 -86.65 61.78 -41.64
CA GLU A 58 -85.33 62.44 -41.72
C GLU A 58 -84.61 62.45 -40.35
N GLN A 59 -85.32 62.72 -39.25
CA GLN A 59 -84.74 62.68 -37.90
C GLN A 59 -84.30 61.27 -37.48
N ARG A 60 -85.08 60.24 -37.80
CA ARG A 60 -84.74 58.85 -37.48
C ARG A 60 -83.54 58.37 -38.29
N GLU A 61 -83.47 58.75 -39.55
CA GLU A 61 -82.37 58.44 -40.44
C GLU A 61 -81.08 59.10 -39.95
N ALA A 62 -81.11 60.40 -39.64
CA ALA A 62 -79.96 61.12 -39.07
C ALA A 62 -79.43 60.51 -37.75
N LEU A 63 -80.34 60.03 -36.88
CA LEU A 63 -79.93 59.42 -35.61
C LEU A 63 -79.35 58.02 -35.78
N ARG A 64 -79.79 57.28 -36.81
CA ARG A 64 -79.18 55.99 -37.18
C ARG A 64 -77.79 56.21 -37.77
N GLU A 65 -77.64 57.18 -38.67
CA GLU A 65 -76.34 57.55 -39.25
C GLU A 65 -75.34 57.96 -38.16
N ALA A 66 -75.72 58.80 -37.21
CA ALA A 66 -74.85 59.21 -36.10
C ALA A 66 -74.38 58.03 -35.23
N ARG A 67 -75.23 57.02 -35.02
CA ARG A 67 -74.87 55.79 -34.26
C ARG A 67 -73.92 54.91 -35.06
N GLU A 68 -74.18 54.73 -36.35
CA GLU A 68 -73.29 53.98 -37.25
C GLU A 68 -71.91 54.65 -37.32
N GLU A 69 -71.86 55.98 -37.43
CA GLU A 69 -70.62 56.74 -37.46
C GLU A 69 -69.84 56.63 -36.14
N THR A 70 -70.53 56.74 -34.99
CA THR A 70 -69.90 56.54 -33.67
C THR A 70 -69.31 55.15 -33.52
N ALA A 71 -70.01 54.11 -33.98
CA ALA A 71 -69.51 52.73 -33.95
C ALA A 71 -68.30 52.54 -34.85
N ARG A 72 -68.30 53.14 -36.06
CA ARG A 72 -67.15 53.14 -36.98
C ARG A 72 -65.94 53.85 -36.35
N ILE A 73 -66.13 55.02 -35.74
CA ILE A 73 -65.05 55.76 -35.06
C ILE A 73 -64.44 54.94 -33.93
N ARG A 74 -65.27 54.31 -33.08
CA ARG A 74 -64.78 53.46 -31.98
C ARG A 74 -63.96 52.27 -32.50
N SER A 75 -64.45 51.59 -33.53
CA SER A 75 -63.73 50.46 -34.14
C SER A 75 -62.39 50.92 -34.75
N ALA A 76 -62.34 52.09 -35.38
CA ALA A 76 -61.10 52.67 -35.90
C ALA A 76 -60.09 52.96 -34.79
N ILE A 77 -60.53 53.55 -33.66
CA ILE A 77 -59.67 53.84 -32.49
C ILE A 77 -59.16 52.55 -31.83
N GLU A 78 -60.00 51.52 -31.69
CA GLU A 78 -59.59 50.23 -31.13
C GLU A 78 -58.53 49.56 -32.02
N LYS A 79 -58.72 49.62 -33.34
CA LYS A 79 -57.74 49.10 -34.30
C LYS A 79 -56.42 49.88 -34.25
N GLU A 80 -56.46 51.21 -34.23
CA GLU A 80 -55.27 52.06 -34.11
C GLU A 80 -54.52 51.78 -32.79
N ASN A 81 -55.23 51.65 -31.67
CA ASN A 81 -54.62 51.32 -30.38
C ASN A 81 -53.99 49.92 -30.38
N ALA A 82 -54.62 48.94 -31.02
CA ALA A 82 -54.05 47.60 -31.18
C ALA A 82 -52.76 47.65 -32.01
N GLU A 83 -52.77 48.37 -33.14
CA GLU A 83 -51.59 48.57 -33.99
C GLU A 83 -50.46 49.28 -33.23
N ARG A 84 -50.80 50.33 -32.46
CA ARG A 84 -49.83 51.10 -31.66
C ARG A 84 -49.23 50.28 -30.52
N ARG A 85 -50.01 49.39 -29.89
CA ARG A 85 -49.50 48.42 -28.89
C ARG A 85 -48.50 47.45 -29.49
N VAL A 86 -48.79 46.92 -30.69
CA VAL A 86 -47.86 46.03 -31.40
C VAL A 86 -46.58 46.77 -31.78
N GLU A 87 -46.69 48.02 -32.23
CA GLU A 87 -45.52 48.84 -32.55
C GLU A 87 -44.65 49.12 -31.31
N LEU A 88 -45.26 49.49 -30.18
CA LEU A 88 -44.56 49.70 -28.91
C LEU A 88 -43.84 48.43 -28.45
N GLN A 89 -44.49 47.26 -28.50
CA GLN A 89 -43.84 45.99 -28.17
C GLN A 89 -42.66 45.67 -29.10
N ARG A 90 -42.74 46.02 -30.38
CA ARG A 90 -41.62 45.86 -31.32
C ARG A 90 -40.47 46.81 -30.99
N GLN A 91 -40.77 48.05 -30.62
CA GLN A 91 -39.76 49.02 -30.21
C GLN A 91 -39.08 48.61 -28.89
N GLU A 92 -39.86 48.15 -27.91
CA GLU A 92 -39.36 47.65 -26.62
C GLU A 92 -38.41 46.47 -26.81
N ARG A 93 -38.81 45.45 -27.59
CA ARG A 93 -37.93 44.32 -27.93
C ARG A 93 -36.65 44.78 -28.63
N ARG A 94 -36.73 45.77 -29.52
CA ARG A 94 -35.55 46.32 -30.22
C ARG A 94 -34.63 47.07 -29.26
N ILE A 95 -35.18 47.78 -28.27
CA ILE A 95 -34.39 48.46 -27.23
C ILE A 95 -33.70 47.42 -26.36
N GLN A 96 -34.42 46.42 -25.87
CA GLN A 96 -33.87 45.35 -25.05
C GLN A 96 -32.72 44.61 -25.76
N GLN A 97 -32.89 44.29 -27.05
CA GLN A 97 -31.81 43.69 -27.86
C GLN A 97 -30.59 44.61 -27.99
N LYS A 98 -30.79 45.93 -28.08
CA LYS A 98 -29.68 46.90 -28.12
C LYS A 98 -28.98 47.01 -26.78
N GLU A 99 -29.73 46.99 -25.68
CA GLU A 99 -29.18 47.00 -24.32
C GLU A 99 -28.33 45.77 -24.07
N GLU A 100 -28.84 44.56 -24.35
CA GLU A 100 -28.07 43.32 -24.24
C GLU A 100 -26.80 43.35 -25.12
N THR A 101 -26.90 43.93 -26.33
CA THR A 101 -25.74 44.07 -27.22
C THR A 101 -24.72 45.07 -26.67
N LEU A 102 -25.17 46.15 -26.03
CA LEU A 102 -24.30 47.15 -25.41
C LEU A 102 -23.62 46.59 -24.17
N GLU A 103 -24.33 45.86 -23.32
CA GLU A 103 -23.77 45.18 -22.15
C GLU A 103 -22.66 44.21 -22.56
N ARG A 104 -22.92 43.34 -23.55
CA ARG A 104 -21.90 42.42 -24.08
C ARG A 104 -20.67 43.16 -24.63
N LYS A 105 -20.87 44.33 -25.26
CA LYS A 105 -19.76 45.16 -25.75
C LYS A 105 -18.99 45.81 -24.61
N MET A 106 -19.66 46.25 -23.55
CA MET A 106 -19.02 46.80 -22.35
C MET A 106 -18.16 45.73 -21.67
N GLU A 107 -18.70 44.54 -21.43
CA GLU A 107 -17.93 43.43 -20.86
C GLU A 107 -16.70 43.07 -21.71
N ALA A 108 -16.86 43.04 -23.04
CA ALA A 108 -15.75 42.79 -23.95
C ALA A 108 -14.68 43.89 -23.90
N LEU A 109 -15.09 45.16 -23.74
CA LEU A 109 -14.17 46.28 -23.57
C LEU A 109 -13.43 46.22 -22.23
N GLU A 110 -14.13 45.94 -21.13
CA GLU A 110 -13.50 45.78 -19.81
C GLU A 110 -12.50 44.63 -19.79
N GLN A 111 -12.84 43.49 -20.40
CA GLN A 111 -11.89 42.38 -20.53
C GLN A 111 -10.67 42.78 -21.37
N ARG A 112 -10.86 43.56 -22.43
CA ARG A 112 -9.76 44.05 -23.27
C ARG A 112 -8.88 45.03 -22.52
N GLU A 113 -9.47 45.93 -21.72
CA GLU A 113 -8.76 46.88 -20.87
C GLU A 113 -7.93 46.16 -19.81
N ARG A 114 -8.50 45.18 -19.11
CA ARG A 114 -7.76 44.35 -18.15
C ARG A 114 -6.58 43.62 -18.81
N LYS A 115 -6.78 43.07 -20.02
CA LYS A 115 -5.70 42.43 -20.80
C LYS A 115 -4.63 43.43 -21.22
N LEU A 116 -5.01 44.66 -21.59
CA LEU A 116 -4.06 45.71 -21.96
C LEU A 116 -3.24 46.17 -20.76
N ASN A 117 -3.89 46.45 -19.62
CA ASN A 117 -3.20 46.83 -18.38
C ASN A 117 -2.24 45.73 -17.89
N ALA A 118 -2.63 44.46 -18.02
CA ALA A 118 -1.73 43.34 -17.70
C ALA A 118 -0.51 43.32 -18.65
N LYS A 119 -0.72 43.49 -19.95
CA LYS A 119 0.37 43.58 -20.93
C LYS A 119 1.29 44.76 -20.68
N GLU A 120 0.75 45.92 -20.33
CA GLU A 120 1.53 47.13 -20.03
C GLU A 120 2.46 46.89 -18.84
N ARG A 121 1.93 46.31 -17.75
CA ARG A 121 2.76 45.90 -16.60
C ARG A 121 3.87 44.90 -16.98
N THR A 122 3.56 43.93 -17.82
CA THR A 122 4.57 42.98 -18.32
C THR A 122 5.63 43.68 -19.18
N VAL A 123 5.24 44.63 -20.02
CA VAL A 123 6.18 45.41 -20.83
C VAL A 123 7.09 46.27 -19.95
N ASP A 124 6.57 46.87 -18.88
CA ASP A 124 7.36 47.66 -17.94
C ASP A 124 8.35 46.79 -17.17
N GLN A 125 7.93 45.61 -16.70
CA GLN A 125 8.83 44.62 -16.08
C GLN A 125 9.94 44.18 -17.04
N LEU A 126 9.58 43.83 -18.27
CA LEU A 126 10.56 43.44 -19.29
C LEU A 126 11.53 44.57 -19.61
N ARG A 127 11.09 45.84 -19.59
CA ARG A 127 11.97 47.00 -19.78
C ARG A 127 12.96 47.16 -18.65
N GLU A 128 12.51 47.00 -17.41
CA GLU A 128 13.36 47.07 -16.22
C GLU A 128 14.41 45.95 -16.23
N GLU A 129 14.00 44.70 -16.48
CA GLU A 129 14.90 43.56 -16.67
C GLU A 129 15.89 43.78 -17.82
N THR A 130 15.42 44.35 -18.95
CA THR A 130 16.29 44.63 -20.10
C THR A 130 17.34 45.69 -19.76
N GLU A 131 16.99 46.74 -19.03
CA GLU A 131 17.96 47.75 -18.58
C GLU A 131 18.93 47.20 -17.53
N GLU A 132 18.49 46.29 -16.65
CA GLU A 132 19.37 45.60 -15.72
C GLU A 132 20.37 44.67 -16.45
N VAL A 133 19.89 43.87 -17.40
CA VAL A 133 20.74 43.03 -18.26
C VAL A 133 21.70 43.89 -19.08
N LYS A 134 21.25 45.02 -19.62
CA LYS A 134 22.11 45.94 -20.36
C LYS A 134 23.19 46.57 -19.47
N ARG A 135 22.86 46.94 -18.22
CA ARG A 135 23.85 47.41 -17.24
C ARG A 135 24.87 46.33 -16.89
N SER A 136 24.42 45.09 -16.67
CA SER A 136 25.34 43.98 -16.38
C SER A 136 26.23 43.66 -17.58
N GLN A 137 25.69 43.69 -18.80
CA GLN A 137 26.46 43.54 -20.03
C GLN A 137 27.47 44.67 -20.23
N LEU A 138 27.11 45.93 -19.93
CA LEU A 138 28.04 47.06 -20.00
C LEU A 138 29.16 46.92 -18.97
N ALA A 139 28.84 46.55 -17.72
CA ALA A 139 29.83 46.30 -16.68
C ALA A 139 30.76 45.13 -17.05
N GLU A 140 30.22 44.06 -17.66
CA GLU A 140 30.98 42.92 -18.13
C GLU A 140 31.82 43.27 -19.36
N LEU A 141 31.32 44.11 -20.27
CA LEU A 141 32.09 44.64 -21.41
C LEU A 141 33.20 45.58 -20.94
N GLU A 142 32.98 46.42 -19.93
CA GLU A 142 34.01 47.24 -19.30
C GLU A 142 35.07 46.36 -18.62
N ARG A 143 34.65 45.29 -17.94
CA ARG A 143 35.55 44.27 -17.36
C ARG A 143 36.38 43.59 -18.46
N ILE A 144 35.75 43.13 -19.54
CA ILE A 144 36.41 42.48 -20.68
C ILE A 144 37.33 43.46 -21.41
N ALA A 145 36.94 44.72 -21.59
CA ALA A 145 37.73 45.76 -22.25
C ALA A 145 38.96 46.18 -21.42
N GLN A 146 38.93 45.97 -20.11
CA GLN A 146 40.06 46.20 -19.20
C GLN A 146 40.88 44.94 -18.92
N MET A 147 40.42 43.76 -19.34
CA MET A 147 41.15 42.51 -19.17
C MET A 147 42.26 42.40 -20.22
N THR A 148 43.46 42.03 -19.77
CA THR A 148 44.53 41.63 -20.67
C THR A 148 44.29 40.21 -21.18
N GLU A 149 44.92 39.86 -22.30
CA GLU A 149 44.83 38.51 -22.89
C GLU A 149 45.23 37.41 -21.87
N GLU A 150 46.25 37.69 -21.05
CA GLU A 150 46.73 36.82 -19.98
C GLU A 150 45.67 36.60 -18.89
N GLN A 151 44.95 37.65 -18.47
CA GLN A 151 43.89 37.55 -17.47
C GLN A 151 42.67 36.78 -17.98
N ALA A 152 42.34 36.92 -19.28
CA ALA A 152 41.27 36.14 -19.91
C ALA A 152 41.63 34.66 -20.01
N GLN A 153 42.88 34.36 -20.35
CA GLN A 153 43.39 33.01 -20.40
C GLN A 153 43.39 32.34 -19.02
N GLU A 154 43.83 33.05 -17.98
CA GLU A 154 43.86 32.54 -16.60
C GLU A 154 42.45 32.23 -16.06
N LEU A 155 41.48 33.12 -16.32
CA LEU A 155 40.08 32.90 -15.93
C LEU A 155 39.45 31.69 -16.64
N LEU A 156 39.74 31.52 -17.94
CA LEU A 156 39.27 30.39 -18.72
C LEU A 156 39.87 29.08 -18.20
N LEU A 157 41.18 29.06 -17.93
CA LEU A 157 41.87 27.91 -17.36
C LEU A 157 41.30 27.54 -16.00
N ALA A 158 41.04 28.51 -15.12
CA ALA A 158 40.43 28.26 -13.81
C ALA A 158 39.01 27.67 -13.91
N ARG A 159 38.21 28.10 -14.89
CA ARG A 159 36.87 27.52 -15.14
C ARG A 159 36.96 26.09 -15.67
N ILE A 160 37.85 25.83 -16.62
CA ILE A 160 38.09 24.48 -17.16
C ILE A 160 38.59 23.57 -16.05
N GLU A 161 39.52 24.02 -15.20
CA GLU A 161 40.04 23.24 -14.08
C GLU A 161 38.93 22.84 -13.10
N ASN A 162 38.05 23.78 -12.73
CA ASN A 162 36.93 23.49 -11.85
C ASN A 162 35.92 22.52 -12.48
N PHE A 163 35.62 22.68 -13.77
CA PHE A 163 34.73 21.77 -14.50
C PHE A 163 35.33 20.36 -14.56
N VAL A 164 36.60 20.23 -14.93
CA VAL A 164 37.32 18.95 -15.01
C VAL A 164 37.41 18.29 -13.64
N ARG A 165 37.67 19.04 -12.56
CA ARG A 165 37.65 18.50 -11.18
C ARG A 165 36.29 17.94 -10.80
N ALA A 166 35.21 18.65 -11.12
CA ALA A 166 33.85 18.19 -10.84
C ALA A 166 33.50 16.92 -11.62
N GLU A 167 33.84 16.88 -12.92
CA GLU A 167 33.61 15.73 -13.78
C GLU A 167 34.44 14.52 -13.34
N ALA A 168 35.72 14.73 -13.00
CA ALA A 168 36.59 13.68 -12.46
C ALA A 168 36.05 13.11 -11.15
N ALA A 169 35.62 13.95 -10.21
CA ALA A 169 35.02 13.50 -8.95
C ALA A 169 33.74 12.69 -9.17
N GLN A 170 32.89 13.10 -10.13
CA GLN A 170 31.69 12.34 -10.48
C GLN A 170 32.04 10.99 -11.12
N ARG A 171 33.07 10.96 -11.97
CA ARG A 171 33.53 9.73 -12.62
C ARG A 171 34.16 8.76 -11.62
N ILE A 172 34.95 9.25 -10.67
CA ILE A 172 35.50 8.46 -9.56
C ILE A 172 34.35 7.82 -8.77
N ARG A 173 33.36 8.62 -8.34
CA ARG A 173 32.20 8.08 -7.59
C ARG A 173 31.45 6.99 -8.36
N ARG A 174 31.23 7.17 -9.67
CA ARG A 174 30.59 6.13 -10.50
C ARG A 174 31.42 4.85 -10.59
N ILE A 175 32.74 4.98 -10.72
CA ILE A 175 33.65 3.83 -10.77
C ILE A 175 33.66 3.10 -9.42
N GLU A 176 33.69 3.84 -8.30
CA GLU A 176 33.62 3.26 -6.96
C GLU A 176 32.29 2.55 -6.70
N GLU A 177 31.17 3.14 -7.12
CA GLU A 177 29.84 2.54 -7.01
C GLU A 177 29.73 1.26 -7.85
N GLN A 178 30.17 1.30 -9.12
CA GLN A 178 30.20 0.12 -9.98
C GLN A 178 31.10 -0.99 -9.41
N ALA A 179 32.30 -0.65 -8.95
CA ALA A 179 33.20 -1.61 -8.33
C ALA A 179 32.59 -2.24 -7.07
N ARG A 180 31.80 -1.47 -6.30
CA ARG A 180 31.10 -1.98 -5.12
C ARG A 180 29.95 -2.91 -5.49
N GLU A 181 29.17 -2.60 -6.52
CA GLU A 181 28.10 -3.47 -7.03
C GLU A 181 28.66 -4.79 -7.61
N GLU A 182 29.74 -4.70 -8.38
CA GLU A 182 30.44 -5.88 -8.91
C GLU A 182 31.03 -6.73 -7.78
N ALA A 183 31.61 -6.11 -6.76
CA ALA A 183 32.14 -6.80 -5.59
C ALA A 183 31.04 -7.53 -4.80
N ASP A 184 29.88 -6.90 -4.58
CA ASP A 184 28.76 -7.53 -3.88
C ASP A 184 28.21 -8.73 -4.66
N THR A 185 28.09 -8.58 -5.98
CA THR A 185 27.66 -9.68 -6.87
C THR A 185 28.63 -10.86 -6.80
N ARG A 186 29.94 -10.58 -6.92
CA ARG A 186 30.98 -11.62 -6.86
C ARG A 186 31.09 -12.27 -5.49
N ALA A 187 30.90 -11.52 -4.40
CA ALA A 187 30.86 -12.06 -3.05
C ALA A 187 29.70 -13.06 -2.89
N ARG A 188 28.50 -12.74 -3.40
CA ARG A 188 27.35 -13.66 -3.40
C ARG A 188 27.61 -14.92 -4.22
N GLU A 189 28.27 -14.81 -5.37
CA GLU A 189 28.66 -15.96 -6.20
C GLU A 189 29.62 -16.88 -5.44
N ILE A 190 30.66 -16.33 -4.82
CA ILE A 190 31.65 -17.10 -4.05
C ILE A 190 31.00 -17.80 -2.86
N ILE A 191 30.15 -17.10 -2.11
CA ILE A 191 29.43 -17.67 -0.97
C ILE A 191 28.48 -18.78 -1.43
N THR A 192 27.73 -18.53 -2.51
CA THR A 192 26.79 -19.52 -3.06
C THR A 192 27.52 -20.78 -3.53
N LEU A 193 28.66 -20.61 -4.22
CA LEU A 193 29.50 -21.72 -4.65
C LEU A 193 30.05 -22.52 -3.46
N ALA A 194 30.52 -21.83 -2.41
CA ALA A 194 31.00 -22.47 -1.20
C ALA A 194 29.88 -23.27 -0.52
N ILE A 195 28.68 -22.69 -0.40
CA ILE A 195 27.52 -23.37 0.18
C ILE A 195 27.13 -24.60 -0.64
N GLN A 196 27.05 -24.48 -1.97
CA GLN A 196 26.67 -25.57 -2.87
C GLN A 196 27.65 -26.75 -2.82
N ARG A 197 28.95 -26.48 -2.63
CA ARG A 197 29.98 -27.52 -2.49
C ARG A 197 29.98 -28.17 -1.11
N CYS A 198 29.42 -27.50 -0.10
CA CYS A 198 29.24 -28.05 1.23
C CYS A 198 27.89 -28.78 1.35
N ALA A 199 27.90 -30.08 1.04
CA ALA A 199 26.78 -30.98 1.28
C ALA A 199 27.01 -31.73 2.60
N SER A 200 26.48 -31.21 3.72
CA SER A 200 26.54 -31.88 5.03
C SER A 200 25.13 -32.11 5.56
N ASP A 201 24.75 -33.38 5.73
CA ASP A 201 23.54 -33.79 6.43
C ASP A 201 23.81 -33.74 7.95
N GLN A 202 23.55 -32.60 8.59
CA GLN A 202 23.69 -32.52 10.05
C GLN A 202 22.36 -32.88 10.74
N VAL A 203 22.42 -33.89 11.60
CA VAL A 203 21.33 -34.27 12.52
C VAL A 203 21.62 -33.62 13.86
N ALA A 204 20.64 -32.92 14.43
CA ALA A 204 20.75 -32.43 15.79
C ALA A 204 20.71 -33.61 16.76
N GLU A 205 21.79 -33.81 17.51
CA GLU A 205 21.87 -34.85 18.54
C GLU A 205 21.33 -34.31 19.88
N ALA A 206 20.48 -35.11 20.53
CA ALA A 206 19.92 -34.76 21.84
C ALA A 206 21.02 -34.76 22.92
N VAL A 207 21.02 -33.73 23.76
CA VAL A 207 22.00 -33.51 24.84
C VAL A 207 21.84 -34.52 26.00
N VAL A 208 20.74 -35.27 26.01
CA VAL A 208 20.44 -36.26 27.06
C VAL A 208 20.69 -37.67 26.52
N SER A 209 21.64 -38.37 27.13
CA SER A 209 21.87 -39.79 26.84
C SER A 209 20.92 -40.62 27.71
N VAL A 210 19.87 -41.15 27.10
CA VAL A 210 18.92 -42.06 27.74
C VAL A 210 19.31 -43.49 27.38
N VAL A 211 19.47 -44.35 28.38
CA VAL A 211 19.70 -45.78 28.19
C VAL A 211 18.42 -46.55 28.52
N PRO A 212 17.80 -47.25 27.56
CA PRO A 212 16.61 -48.05 27.82
C PRO A 212 16.95 -49.27 28.67
N LEU A 213 16.06 -49.60 29.60
CA LEU A 213 16.15 -50.79 30.44
C LEU A 213 15.14 -51.86 29.96
N PRO A 214 15.53 -53.14 29.95
CA PRO A 214 14.64 -54.21 29.49
C PRO A 214 13.52 -54.55 30.49
N ASN A 215 13.69 -54.25 31.78
CA ASN A 215 12.70 -54.48 32.84
C ASN A 215 13.13 -53.81 34.17
N ASP A 216 12.20 -53.74 35.13
CA ASP A 216 12.45 -53.21 36.48
C ASP A 216 13.42 -54.07 37.32
N GLU A 217 13.56 -55.37 37.00
CA GLU A 217 14.57 -56.21 37.65
C GLU A 217 15.98 -55.70 37.34
N MET A 218 16.23 -55.27 36.10
CA MET A 218 17.49 -54.67 35.69
C MET A 218 17.73 -53.33 36.39
N LYS A 219 16.68 -52.51 36.56
CA LYS A 219 16.72 -51.28 37.36
C LYS A 219 17.21 -51.56 38.78
N GLY A 220 16.65 -52.59 39.43
CA GLY A 220 17.07 -53.04 40.76
C GLY A 220 18.52 -53.54 40.82
N ARG A 221 19.01 -54.23 39.78
CA ARG A 221 20.41 -54.68 39.69
C ARG A 221 21.40 -53.54 39.46
N ILE A 222 21.01 -52.52 38.69
CA ILE A 222 21.83 -51.32 38.45
C ILE A 222 22.00 -50.51 39.74
N ILE A 223 20.93 -50.32 40.52
CA ILE A 223 21.01 -49.69 41.85
C ILE A 223 21.86 -50.55 42.79
N GLY A 224 21.56 -51.85 42.86
CA GLY A 224 22.20 -52.79 43.77
C GLY A 224 21.77 -52.57 45.23
N ARG A 225 22.17 -53.50 46.12
CA ARG A 225 21.86 -53.38 47.56
C ARG A 225 22.50 -52.11 48.12
N GLU A 226 21.69 -51.27 48.77
CA GLU A 226 22.10 -49.97 49.34
C GLU A 226 22.72 -48.99 48.33
N GLY A 227 22.41 -49.13 47.04
CA GLY A 227 22.98 -48.27 46.00
C GLY A 227 24.46 -48.55 45.69
N ARG A 228 25.00 -49.71 46.11
CA ARG A 228 26.42 -50.03 45.94
C ARG A 228 26.88 -50.06 44.48
N ASN A 229 26.01 -50.50 43.57
CA ASN A 229 26.37 -50.71 42.18
C ASN A 229 26.30 -49.39 41.41
N ILE A 230 25.26 -48.59 41.64
CA ILE A 230 25.14 -47.26 41.05
C ILE A 230 26.31 -46.37 41.50
N ARG A 231 26.64 -46.34 42.80
CA ARG A 231 27.81 -45.58 43.30
C ARG A 231 29.14 -46.05 42.71
N ALA A 232 29.30 -47.36 42.51
CA ALA A 232 30.50 -47.88 41.86
C ALA A 232 30.61 -47.44 40.40
N LEU A 233 29.48 -47.37 39.68
CA LEU A 233 29.44 -46.91 38.29
C LEU A 233 29.62 -45.40 38.17
N GLU A 234 29.03 -44.62 39.07
CA GLU A 234 29.24 -43.18 39.20
C GLU A 234 30.70 -42.87 39.54
N ALA A 235 31.30 -43.59 40.50
CA ALA A 235 32.71 -43.42 40.86
C ALA A 235 33.66 -43.83 39.72
N ALA A 236 33.35 -44.90 38.99
CA ALA A 236 34.19 -45.38 37.89
C ALA A 236 34.08 -44.50 36.63
N THR A 237 32.92 -43.90 36.36
CA THR A 237 32.70 -43.07 35.15
C THR A 237 32.84 -41.57 35.41
N GLY A 238 32.57 -41.12 36.64
CA GLY A 238 32.46 -39.71 37.01
C GLY A 238 31.20 -39.04 36.47
N ILE A 239 30.13 -39.80 36.23
CA ILE A 239 28.83 -39.36 35.70
C ILE A 239 27.74 -39.79 36.67
N ASP A 240 26.79 -38.92 36.95
CA ASP A 240 25.66 -39.18 37.84
C ASP A 240 24.56 -39.94 37.09
N LEU A 241 24.01 -40.98 37.72
CA LEU A 241 22.93 -41.78 37.14
C LEU A 241 21.61 -41.41 37.80
N ILE A 242 20.73 -40.76 37.05
CA ILE A 242 19.40 -40.40 37.54
C ILE A 242 18.45 -41.55 37.20
N ILE A 243 17.97 -42.20 38.26
CA ILE A 243 16.99 -43.28 38.20
C ILE A 243 15.72 -42.78 38.91
N ASP A 244 14.76 -42.28 38.13
CA ASP A 244 13.50 -41.71 38.63
C ASP A 244 12.32 -42.70 38.47
N ASP A 245 11.10 -42.27 38.78
CA ASP A 245 9.84 -43.01 38.57
C ASP A 245 9.51 -43.25 37.09
N THR A 246 10.34 -42.74 36.17
CA THR A 246 10.24 -43.06 34.74
C THR A 246 10.44 -44.57 34.54
N PRO A 247 9.45 -45.30 33.98
CA PRO A 247 9.60 -46.72 33.72
C PRO A 247 10.66 -46.96 32.63
N GLU A 248 11.42 -48.04 32.77
CA GLU A 248 12.25 -48.62 31.70
C GLU A 248 13.39 -47.72 31.14
N ALA A 249 13.88 -46.72 31.87
CA ALA A 249 15.00 -45.89 31.43
C ALA A 249 15.93 -45.40 32.56
N VAL A 250 17.21 -45.17 32.23
CA VAL A 250 18.19 -44.47 33.07
C VAL A 250 18.71 -43.26 32.34
N ILE A 251 18.75 -42.12 33.02
CA ILE A 251 19.26 -40.87 32.48
C ILE A 251 20.69 -40.67 32.97
N LEU A 252 21.62 -40.46 32.03
CA LEU A 252 23.02 -40.13 32.34
C LEU A 252 23.18 -38.60 32.43
N SER A 253 23.54 -38.11 33.61
CA SER A 253 23.72 -36.69 33.88
C SER A 253 25.19 -36.37 34.16
N GLY A 254 25.75 -35.44 33.41
CA GLY A 254 27.12 -34.98 33.62
C GLY A 254 27.60 -34.08 32.49
N PHE A 255 28.53 -33.18 32.78
CA PHE A 255 28.96 -32.14 31.85
C PHE A 255 29.98 -32.61 30.80
N ASP A 256 30.81 -33.60 31.12
CA ASP A 256 31.80 -34.16 30.19
C ASP A 256 31.12 -35.16 29.23
N PRO A 257 31.02 -34.83 27.93
CA PRO A 257 30.34 -35.68 26.95
C PRO A 257 31.10 -37.00 26.70
N VAL A 258 32.43 -37.02 26.82
CA VAL A 258 33.23 -38.23 26.62
C VAL A 258 32.98 -39.21 27.76
N ARG A 259 32.97 -38.72 29.00
CA ARG A 259 32.64 -39.57 30.17
C ARG A 259 31.20 -40.08 30.09
N ARG A 260 30.26 -39.25 29.64
CA ARG A 260 28.86 -39.64 29.43
C ARG A 260 28.75 -40.80 28.44
N GLU A 261 29.50 -40.75 27.35
CA GLU A 261 29.53 -41.82 26.37
C GLU A 261 30.17 -43.11 26.90
N VAL A 262 31.27 -42.98 27.65
CA VAL A 262 31.88 -44.13 28.35
C VAL A 262 30.85 -44.79 29.29
N ALA A 263 30.09 -43.99 30.04
CA ALA A 263 29.05 -44.49 30.94
C ALA A 263 27.92 -45.18 30.15
N ARG A 264 27.50 -44.61 29.01
CA ARG A 264 26.49 -45.19 28.11
C ARG A 264 26.90 -46.57 27.61
N ILE A 265 28.09 -46.69 27.01
CA ILE A 265 28.61 -47.95 26.48
C ILE A 265 28.80 -48.98 27.60
N ALA A 266 29.36 -48.56 28.74
CA ALA A 266 29.55 -49.44 29.88
C ALA A 266 28.21 -49.97 30.42
N LEU A 267 27.21 -49.10 30.57
CA LEU A 267 25.88 -49.47 31.05
C LEU A 267 25.17 -50.42 30.08
N THR A 268 25.20 -50.13 28.77
CA THR A 268 24.65 -51.01 27.75
C THR A 268 25.27 -52.41 27.79
N LYS A 269 26.60 -52.51 27.94
CA LYS A 269 27.30 -53.79 28.05
C LYS A 269 26.96 -54.55 29.33
N LEU A 270 26.83 -53.86 30.45
CA LEU A 270 26.43 -54.44 31.74
C LEU A 270 24.99 -54.97 31.71
N ILE A 271 24.08 -54.28 31.03
CA ILE A 271 22.69 -54.71 30.82
C ILE A 271 22.65 -55.99 29.98
N LEU A 272 23.40 -56.02 28.86
CA LEU A 272 23.47 -57.20 27.99
C LEU A 272 24.07 -58.43 28.68
N ASP A 273 25.06 -58.23 29.54
CA ASP A 273 25.73 -59.28 30.32
C ASP A 273 24.90 -59.73 31.55
N GLY A 274 24.03 -58.86 32.05
CA GLY A 274 23.11 -59.13 33.17
C GLY A 274 23.77 -59.26 34.56
N ARG A 275 25.10 -59.16 34.65
CA ARG A 275 25.90 -59.26 35.88
C ARG A 275 26.44 -57.89 36.28
N ILE A 276 25.87 -57.31 37.33
CA ILE A 276 26.23 -55.96 37.80
C ILE A 276 26.76 -56.05 39.24
N HIS A 277 28.07 -55.90 39.39
CA HIS A 277 28.76 -55.81 40.69
C HIS A 277 30.05 -54.97 40.56
N PRO A 278 30.59 -54.38 41.64
CA PRO A 278 31.65 -53.37 41.58
C PRO A 278 32.87 -53.76 40.73
N ALA A 279 33.48 -54.92 40.97
CA ALA A 279 34.65 -55.38 40.20
C ALA A 279 34.38 -55.50 38.68
N ARG A 280 33.18 -55.96 38.30
CA ARG A 280 32.79 -56.07 36.89
C ARG A 280 32.52 -54.71 36.27
N ILE A 281 31.95 -53.79 37.04
CA ILE A 281 31.71 -52.41 36.60
C ILE A 281 33.05 -51.75 36.25
N GLU A 282 34.05 -51.84 37.12
CA GLU A 282 35.39 -51.31 36.86
C GLU A 282 36.02 -51.88 35.59
N ASP A 283 35.97 -53.21 35.42
CA ASP A 283 36.48 -53.89 34.22
C ASP A 283 35.77 -53.44 32.93
N VAL A 284 34.45 -53.33 32.96
CA VAL A 284 33.64 -52.95 31.78
C VAL A 284 33.85 -51.47 31.45
N VAL A 285 33.92 -50.60 32.46
CA VAL A 285 34.22 -49.17 32.27
C VAL A 285 35.62 -49.00 31.67
N ALA A 286 36.63 -49.74 32.12
CA ALA A 286 37.97 -49.69 31.53
C ALA A 286 37.97 -50.08 30.05
N LYS A 287 37.21 -51.12 29.66
CA LYS A 287 37.05 -51.52 28.26
C LYS A 287 36.26 -50.49 27.45
N ALA A 288 35.21 -49.91 28.01
CA ALA A 288 34.43 -48.84 27.36
C ALA A 288 35.29 -47.59 27.12
N ARG A 289 36.16 -47.22 28.07
CA ARG A 289 37.13 -46.13 27.87
C ARG A 289 38.06 -46.38 26.69
N GLN A 290 38.60 -47.59 26.56
CA GLN A 290 39.47 -47.95 25.42
C GLN A 290 38.74 -47.88 24.07
N GLU A 291 37.47 -48.28 24.03
CA GLU A 291 36.64 -48.19 22.83
C GLU A 291 36.32 -46.74 22.46
N VAL A 292 35.95 -45.91 23.44
CA VAL A 292 35.72 -44.48 23.21
C VAL A 292 37.00 -43.78 22.77
N ASP A 293 38.16 -44.08 23.37
CA ASP A 293 39.46 -43.54 22.93
C ASP A 293 39.77 -43.91 21.48
N ALA A 294 39.41 -45.12 21.04
CA ALA A 294 39.58 -45.54 19.65
C ALA A 294 38.66 -44.75 18.70
N ILE A 295 37.38 -44.57 19.07
CA ILE A 295 36.43 -43.75 18.32
C ILE A 295 36.91 -42.30 18.21
N ILE A 296 37.41 -41.71 19.29
CA ILE A 296 37.97 -40.34 19.29
C ILE A 296 39.10 -40.24 18.27
N ARG A 297 40.03 -41.18 18.29
CA ARG A 297 41.17 -41.16 17.38
C ARG A 297 40.73 -41.28 15.92
N GLU A 298 39.87 -42.23 15.62
CA GLU A 298 39.33 -42.46 14.28
C GLU A 298 38.54 -41.24 13.78
N ALA A 299 37.68 -40.65 14.63
CA ALA A 299 36.92 -39.46 14.29
C ALA A 299 37.82 -38.25 13.96
N GLY A 300 38.90 -38.04 14.74
CA GLY A 300 39.87 -36.98 14.47
C GLY A 300 40.66 -37.19 13.18
N GLU A 301 41.09 -38.43 12.91
CA GLU A 301 41.78 -38.81 11.67
C GLU A 301 40.87 -38.64 10.44
N ASN A 302 39.61 -39.10 10.53
CA ASN A 302 38.62 -38.96 9.47
C ASN A 302 38.27 -37.49 9.19
N ALA A 303 38.06 -36.68 10.24
CA ALA A 303 37.76 -35.25 10.09
C ALA A 303 38.90 -34.50 9.39
N ALA A 304 40.16 -34.80 9.74
CA ALA A 304 41.31 -34.21 9.06
C ALA A 304 41.42 -34.66 7.60
N LEU A 305 41.11 -35.93 7.31
CA LEU A 305 41.09 -36.46 5.94
C LEU A 305 40.01 -35.81 5.08
N GLU A 306 38.79 -35.70 5.61
CA GLU A 306 37.63 -35.09 4.93
C GLU A 306 37.88 -33.60 4.64
N ALA A 307 38.42 -32.88 5.62
CA ALA A 307 38.86 -31.49 5.47
C ALA A 307 40.14 -31.32 4.61
N ASN A 308 40.72 -32.43 4.12
CA ASN A 308 41.96 -32.47 3.34
C ASN A 308 43.14 -31.77 4.05
N VAL A 309 43.25 -31.91 5.37
CA VAL A 309 44.31 -31.35 6.21
C VAL A 309 45.32 -32.43 6.57
N HIS A 310 46.58 -32.21 6.24
CA HIS A 310 47.66 -33.16 6.49
C HIS A 310 48.68 -32.62 7.50
N GLY A 311 49.41 -33.52 8.16
CA GLY A 311 50.51 -33.14 9.06
C GLY A 311 50.07 -32.59 10.41
N LEU A 312 48.87 -32.95 10.89
CA LEU A 312 48.47 -32.72 12.27
C LEU A 312 49.11 -33.77 13.20
N PRO A 313 49.64 -33.39 14.38
CA PRO A 313 50.21 -34.35 15.32
C PRO A 313 49.13 -35.29 15.87
N PRO A 314 49.46 -36.56 16.20
CA PRO A 314 48.49 -37.52 16.72
C PRO A 314 47.72 -37.03 17.96
N GLU A 315 48.39 -36.34 18.88
CA GLU A 315 47.75 -35.76 20.06
C GLU A 315 46.74 -34.65 19.70
N LEU A 316 47.03 -33.86 18.67
CA LEU A 316 46.12 -32.82 18.19
C LEU A 316 44.88 -33.43 17.50
N LEU A 317 45.08 -34.52 16.76
CA LEU A 317 43.98 -35.32 16.19
C LEU A 317 43.11 -35.94 17.29
N LYS A 318 43.71 -36.41 18.40
CA LYS A 318 42.97 -36.91 19.55
C LYS A 318 42.11 -35.80 20.19
N ILE A 319 42.65 -34.59 20.36
CA ILE A 319 41.88 -33.45 20.89
C ILE A 319 40.75 -33.08 19.91
N LEU A 320 41.03 -33.02 18.61
CA LEU A 320 40.02 -32.75 17.59
C LEU A 320 38.88 -33.77 17.65
N GLY A 321 39.22 -35.06 17.72
CA GLY A 321 38.25 -36.14 17.78
C GLY A 321 37.34 -36.12 19.01
N ARG A 322 37.76 -35.51 20.13
CA ARG A 322 36.87 -35.33 21.31
C ARG A 322 35.65 -34.48 20.99
N LEU A 323 35.75 -33.57 20.01
CA LEU A 323 34.63 -32.75 19.55
C LEU A 323 33.50 -33.61 18.94
N HIS A 324 33.78 -34.86 18.54
CA HIS A 324 32.78 -35.80 18.04
C HIS A 324 31.64 -36.04 19.05
N PHE A 325 31.92 -35.99 20.34
CA PHE A 325 30.90 -36.16 21.37
C PHE A 325 30.32 -34.84 21.87
N ARG A 326 30.86 -33.70 21.41
CA ARG A 326 30.44 -32.39 21.88
C ARG A 326 29.40 -31.81 20.93
N THR A 327 28.30 -31.36 21.51
CA THR A 327 27.28 -30.59 20.82
C THR A 327 27.29 -29.14 21.30
N SER A 328 27.05 -28.20 20.40
CA SER A 328 26.90 -26.78 20.69
C SER A 328 25.76 -26.24 19.83
N TYR A 329 24.81 -25.54 20.46
CA TYR A 329 23.61 -25.03 19.78
C TYR A 329 22.85 -26.08 18.96
N GLY A 330 22.88 -27.35 19.39
CA GLY A 330 22.21 -28.46 18.71
C GLY A 330 22.97 -29.04 17.51
N GLN A 331 24.20 -28.60 17.23
CA GLN A 331 25.07 -29.15 16.19
C GLN A 331 26.25 -29.90 16.80
N ASN A 332 26.69 -30.96 16.13
CA ASN A 332 27.93 -31.65 16.46
C ASN A 332 29.14 -30.75 16.12
N VAL A 333 30.02 -30.49 17.10
CA VAL A 333 31.10 -29.50 16.94
C VAL A 333 32.19 -29.99 15.98
N LEU A 334 32.45 -31.31 15.92
CA LEU A 334 33.43 -31.86 14.97
C LEU A 334 32.92 -31.72 13.53
N ALA A 335 31.66 -32.08 13.29
CA ALA A 335 31.03 -31.93 11.97
C ALA A 335 31.02 -30.46 11.52
N HIS A 336 30.65 -29.55 12.41
CA HIS A 336 30.75 -28.10 12.18
C HIS A 336 32.17 -27.69 11.78
N SER A 337 33.19 -28.16 12.50
CA SER A 337 34.59 -27.83 12.21
C SER A 337 35.04 -28.30 10.83
N VAL A 338 34.58 -29.48 10.38
CA VAL A 338 34.85 -30.00 9.03
C VAL A 338 34.14 -29.16 7.97
N GLU A 339 32.87 -28.84 8.16
CA GLU A 339 32.10 -27.98 7.25
C GLU A 339 32.75 -26.59 7.10
N VAL A 340 33.09 -25.94 8.22
CA VAL A 340 33.76 -24.65 8.24
C VAL A 340 35.10 -24.72 7.49
N SER A 341 35.83 -25.84 7.61
CA SER A 341 37.06 -26.08 6.84
C SER A 341 36.83 -26.15 5.32
N ILE A 342 35.80 -26.86 4.87
CA ILE A 342 35.43 -26.99 3.45
C ILE A 342 34.98 -25.64 2.86
N LEU A 343 34.16 -24.89 3.62
CA LEU A 343 33.70 -23.55 3.24
C LEU A 343 34.88 -22.58 3.13
N ALA A 344 35.75 -22.55 4.14
CA ALA A 344 36.93 -21.70 4.16
C ALA A 344 37.89 -22.03 3.01
N ALA A 345 38.10 -23.32 2.72
CA ALA A 345 38.94 -23.76 1.60
C ALA A 345 38.40 -23.27 0.25
N THR A 346 37.09 -23.38 0.04
CA THR A 346 36.44 -22.97 -1.21
C THR A 346 36.52 -21.45 -1.39
N MET A 347 36.19 -20.68 -0.35
CA MET A 347 36.29 -19.21 -0.40
C MET A 347 37.74 -18.74 -0.59
N ALA A 348 38.70 -19.37 0.09
CA ALA A 348 40.12 -19.04 -0.07
C ALA A 348 40.62 -19.27 -1.50
N HIS A 349 40.16 -20.33 -2.16
CA HIS A 349 40.52 -20.61 -3.54
C HIS A 349 40.02 -19.49 -4.49
N GLU A 350 38.76 -19.10 -4.36
CA GLU A 350 38.16 -18.06 -5.22
C GLU A 350 38.74 -16.65 -4.96
N LEU A 351 39.15 -16.37 -3.73
CA LEU A 351 39.73 -15.08 -3.32
C LEU A 351 41.25 -15.01 -3.48
N GLY A 352 41.91 -16.11 -3.86
CA GLY A 352 43.38 -16.17 -4.01
C GLY A 352 44.15 -16.15 -2.68
N ALA A 353 43.52 -16.54 -1.58
CA ALA A 353 44.15 -16.68 -0.26
C ALA A 353 44.86 -18.03 -0.10
N ASP A 354 45.64 -18.19 0.98
CA ASP A 354 46.31 -19.46 1.28
C ASP A 354 45.31 -20.51 1.79
N VAL A 355 44.87 -21.38 0.88
CA VAL A 355 43.90 -22.46 1.14
C VAL A 355 44.33 -23.34 2.30
N ASN A 356 45.62 -23.65 2.44
CA ASN A 356 46.11 -24.55 3.49
C ASN A 356 46.00 -23.91 4.88
N ILE A 357 46.28 -22.61 4.98
CA ILE A 357 46.11 -21.86 6.24
C ILE A 357 44.63 -21.78 6.59
N CYS A 358 43.77 -21.39 5.65
CA CYS A 358 42.33 -21.27 5.88
C CYS A 358 41.71 -22.59 6.34
N LYS A 359 41.91 -23.70 5.61
CA LYS A 359 41.30 -24.99 5.97
C LYS A 359 41.83 -25.55 7.30
N THR A 360 43.11 -25.36 7.59
CA THR A 360 43.72 -25.85 8.84
C THR A 360 43.23 -25.01 10.03
N ALA A 361 43.21 -23.69 9.90
CA ALA A 361 42.70 -22.80 10.95
C ALA A 361 41.20 -23.05 11.20
N ALA A 362 40.42 -23.19 10.13
CA ALA A 362 39.00 -23.51 10.18
C ALA A 362 38.71 -24.87 10.84
N LEU A 363 39.50 -25.93 10.55
CA LEU A 363 39.29 -27.22 11.21
C LEU A 363 39.56 -27.18 12.72
N LEU A 364 40.44 -26.28 13.16
CA LEU A 364 40.92 -26.21 14.54
C LEU A 364 40.26 -25.07 15.36
N HIS A 365 39.43 -24.22 14.75
CA HIS A 365 38.90 -22.98 15.37
C HIS A 365 38.21 -23.22 16.71
N ASP A 366 37.43 -24.29 16.79
CA ASP A 366 36.64 -24.66 17.96
C ASP A 366 37.33 -25.68 18.88
N MET A 367 38.61 -25.99 18.65
CA MET A 367 39.35 -27.00 19.41
C MET A 367 39.42 -26.71 20.90
N GLY A 368 39.34 -25.44 21.32
CA GLY A 368 39.25 -25.09 22.74
C GLY A 368 38.04 -25.71 23.45
N LYS A 369 36.95 -26.00 22.71
CA LYS A 369 35.77 -26.72 23.22
C LYS A 369 36.07 -28.21 23.48
N ALA A 370 37.20 -28.78 23.07
CA ALA A 370 37.52 -30.17 23.38
C ALA A 370 38.07 -30.36 24.80
N ILE A 371 38.54 -29.27 25.42
CA ILE A 371 39.13 -29.26 26.76
C ILE A 371 38.04 -28.83 27.75
N ASP A 372 37.96 -29.56 28.86
CA ASP A 372 36.97 -29.33 29.92
C ASP A 372 37.18 -27.95 30.58
N GLN A 373 36.16 -27.47 31.30
CA GLN A 373 36.11 -26.15 31.98
C GLN A 373 37.16 -25.95 33.09
N GLU A 374 38.20 -26.78 33.17
CA GLU A 374 39.32 -26.59 34.11
C GLU A 374 40.17 -25.37 33.76
N VAL A 375 40.13 -24.93 32.51
CA VAL A 375 40.83 -23.73 32.03
C VAL A 375 39.82 -22.61 31.79
N GLU A 376 39.88 -21.59 32.63
CA GLU A 376 39.03 -20.40 32.52
C GLU A 376 39.51 -19.51 31.35
N GLY A 377 38.63 -19.25 30.38
CA GLY A 377 38.91 -18.35 29.26
C GLY A 377 38.08 -18.64 28.01
N PRO A 378 38.13 -17.75 26.99
CA PRO A 378 37.47 -17.98 25.70
C PRO A 378 38.06 -19.18 24.97
N HIS A 379 37.22 -20.03 24.36
CA HIS A 379 37.69 -21.25 23.68
C HIS A 379 38.62 -20.93 22.50
N ALA A 380 38.45 -19.79 21.84
CA ALA A 380 39.33 -19.34 20.76
C ALA A 380 40.78 -19.17 21.26
N ILE A 381 40.97 -18.55 22.42
CA ILE A 381 42.28 -18.32 23.03
C ILE A 381 42.89 -19.64 23.49
N ILE A 382 42.11 -20.47 24.18
CA ILE A 382 42.54 -21.80 24.65
C ILE A 382 42.97 -22.67 23.45
N GLY A 383 42.16 -22.70 22.39
CA GLY A 383 42.51 -23.34 21.11
C GLY A 383 43.83 -22.83 20.55
N GLY A 384 44.01 -21.50 20.54
CA GLY A 384 45.24 -20.81 20.15
C GLY A 384 46.49 -21.31 20.87
N GLU A 385 46.41 -21.44 22.18
CA GLU A 385 47.51 -21.94 23.01
C GLU A 385 47.83 -23.40 22.75
N ILE A 386 46.80 -24.26 22.60
CA ILE A 386 46.96 -25.66 22.25
C ILE A 386 47.70 -25.77 20.92
N ALA A 387 47.21 -25.10 19.88
CA ALA A 387 47.82 -25.10 18.55
C ALA A 387 49.28 -24.61 18.59
N ARG A 388 49.58 -23.59 19.42
CA ARG A 388 50.94 -23.10 19.63
C ARG A 388 51.85 -24.14 20.27
N ARG A 389 51.39 -24.84 21.31
CA ARG A 389 52.15 -25.93 21.97
C ARG A 389 52.48 -27.07 21.00
N PHE A 390 51.58 -27.35 20.05
CA PHE A 390 51.78 -28.34 18.99
C PHE A 390 52.43 -27.79 17.71
N GLY A 391 53.10 -26.63 17.80
CA GLY A 391 53.96 -26.10 16.75
C GLY A 391 53.23 -25.58 15.50
N ARG A 392 51.96 -25.19 15.60
CA ARG A 392 51.25 -24.56 14.48
C ARG A 392 51.79 -23.13 14.24
N SER A 393 51.75 -22.68 12.99
CA SER A 393 52.29 -21.37 12.60
C SER A 393 51.47 -20.22 13.18
N PRO A 394 52.08 -19.04 13.43
CA PRO A 394 51.35 -17.86 13.90
C PRO A 394 50.20 -17.43 12.98
N ARG A 395 50.31 -17.65 11.66
CA ARG A 395 49.26 -17.35 10.68
C ARG A 395 48.02 -18.23 10.89
N ILE A 396 48.20 -19.53 11.13
CA ILE A 396 47.10 -20.45 11.45
C ILE A 396 46.48 -20.07 12.78
N ILE A 397 47.30 -19.80 13.80
CA ILE A 397 46.82 -19.44 15.14
C ILE A 397 46.01 -18.14 15.08
N HIS A 398 46.46 -17.12 14.35
CA HIS A 398 45.74 -15.86 14.21
C HIS A 398 44.37 -16.05 13.54
N ALA A 399 44.33 -16.76 12.40
CA ALA A 399 43.08 -17.04 11.70
C ALA A 399 42.11 -17.89 12.54
N MET A 400 42.67 -18.78 13.36
CA MET A 400 41.92 -19.63 14.29
C MET A 400 41.39 -18.83 15.49
N VAL A 401 42.12 -17.87 16.03
CA VAL A 401 41.68 -17.08 17.20
C VAL A 401 40.68 -15.99 16.81
N ALA A 402 40.85 -15.37 15.65
CA ALA A 402 40.01 -14.28 15.16
C ALA A 402 38.66 -14.73 14.57
N HIS A 403 38.30 -16.03 14.68
CA HIS A 403 37.05 -16.55 14.13
C HIS A 403 35.81 -15.93 14.78
N HIS A 404 35.90 -15.53 16.05
CA HIS A 404 34.89 -14.72 16.72
C HIS A 404 35.32 -13.25 16.77
N ALA A 405 34.44 -12.36 16.29
CA ALA A 405 34.71 -10.92 16.23
C ALA A 405 34.87 -10.26 17.61
N SER A 406 34.43 -10.91 18.69
CA SER A 406 34.57 -10.42 20.07
C SER A 406 36.00 -10.53 20.61
N ASP A 407 36.81 -11.45 20.08
CA ASP A 407 38.03 -11.90 20.74
C ASP A 407 39.29 -11.30 20.11
N THR A 408 39.32 -11.15 18.78
CA THR A 408 40.43 -10.53 18.03
C THR A 408 39.94 -10.10 16.64
N GLU A 409 40.29 -8.88 16.21
CA GLU A 409 39.95 -8.41 14.86
C GLU A 409 40.76 -9.18 13.78
N PRO A 410 40.13 -9.57 12.66
CA PRO A 410 40.82 -10.28 11.58
C PRO A 410 41.77 -9.33 10.83
N GLN A 411 43.07 -9.44 11.11
CA GLN A 411 44.13 -8.63 10.46
C GLN A 411 44.56 -9.16 9.08
N THR A 412 44.10 -10.34 8.68
CA THR A 412 44.52 -11.06 7.48
C THR A 412 43.32 -11.59 6.72
N LEU A 413 43.43 -11.68 5.40
CA LEU A 413 42.37 -12.23 4.55
C LEU A 413 41.96 -13.65 5.00
N GLU A 414 42.92 -14.48 5.41
CA GLU A 414 42.66 -15.83 5.89
C GLU A 414 41.78 -15.86 7.15
N ALA A 415 42.00 -14.91 8.07
CA ALA A 415 41.21 -14.77 9.29
C ALA A 415 39.77 -14.34 8.97
N ALA A 416 39.60 -13.38 8.06
CA ALA A 416 38.28 -12.95 7.59
C ALA A 416 37.52 -14.09 6.89
N ILE A 417 38.21 -14.94 6.12
CA ILE A 417 37.62 -16.12 5.48
C ILE A 417 37.16 -17.16 6.51
N VAL A 418 37.98 -17.45 7.52
CA VAL A 418 37.60 -18.40 8.59
C VAL A 418 36.40 -17.88 9.38
N GLN A 419 36.39 -16.59 9.73
CA GLN A 419 35.26 -15.95 10.40
C GLN A 419 33.98 -15.99 9.55
N ALA A 420 34.09 -15.71 8.25
CA ALA A 420 32.94 -15.81 7.34
C ALA A 420 32.43 -17.25 7.22
N ALA A 421 33.33 -18.24 7.15
CA ALA A 421 32.98 -19.65 7.06
C ALA A 421 32.24 -20.14 8.32
N ASP A 422 32.74 -19.76 9.50
CA ASP A 422 32.11 -20.07 10.79
C ASP A 422 30.70 -19.46 10.88
N ALA A 423 30.57 -18.18 10.52
CA ALA A 423 29.28 -17.49 10.50
C ALA A 423 28.28 -18.13 9.52
N ILE A 424 28.73 -18.57 8.33
CA ILE A 424 27.89 -19.26 7.35
C ILE A 424 27.41 -20.61 7.90
N SER A 425 28.29 -21.39 8.51
CA SER A 425 27.94 -22.69 9.11
C SER A 425 26.95 -22.53 10.27
N ALA A 426 27.23 -21.58 11.17
CA ALA A 426 26.39 -21.30 12.35
C ALA A 426 25.01 -20.70 11.99
N ALA A 427 24.91 -19.96 10.86
CA ALA A 427 23.65 -19.36 10.42
C ALA A 427 22.69 -20.34 9.72
N ARG A 428 23.13 -21.57 9.40
CA ARG A 428 22.27 -22.56 8.72
C ARG A 428 21.16 -23.05 9.67
N PRO A 429 19.89 -22.99 9.26
CA PRO A 429 18.79 -23.52 10.06
C PRO A 429 18.85 -25.06 10.16
N GLY A 430 19.53 -25.59 11.17
CA GLY A 430 19.42 -26.99 11.62
C GLY A 430 18.49 -27.19 12.83
N ALA A 431 17.78 -26.14 13.25
CA ALA A 431 17.28 -26.00 14.62
C ALA A 431 15.74 -25.92 14.78
N ARG A 432 14.94 -26.62 13.96
CA ARG A 432 13.46 -26.53 14.06
C ARG A 432 12.67 -27.83 13.87
N ARG A 433 13.24 -29.03 14.05
CA ARG A 433 12.39 -30.25 14.04
C ARG A 433 11.85 -30.59 15.43
N GLU A 434 12.68 -30.58 16.47
CA GLU A 434 12.19 -30.84 17.83
C GLU A 434 11.30 -29.72 18.38
N THR A 435 11.57 -28.46 18.00
CA THR A 435 10.76 -27.30 18.43
C THR A 435 9.41 -27.21 17.73
N ILE A 436 9.27 -27.69 16.48
CA ILE A 436 7.98 -27.66 15.79
C ILE A 436 7.02 -28.67 16.43
N ASP A 437 7.47 -29.87 16.80
CA ASP A 437 6.59 -30.85 17.46
C ASP A 437 6.19 -30.40 18.86
N LEU A 438 7.12 -29.84 19.66
CA LEU A 438 6.78 -29.23 20.96
C LEU A 438 5.86 -28.02 20.80
N TYR A 439 6.07 -27.21 19.75
CA TYR A 439 5.23 -26.07 19.44
C TYR A 439 3.83 -26.49 18.96
N ILE A 440 3.72 -27.52 18.11
CA ILE A 440 2.44 -28.11 17.68
C ILE A 440 1.73 -28.70 18.89
N LYS A 441 2.39 -29.53 19.71
CA LYS A 441 1.81 -30.07 20.95
C LYS A 441 1.36 -28.97 21.90
N ARG A 442 2.07 -27.85 21.95
CA ARG A 442 1.69 -26.67 22.76
C ARG A 442 0.47 -25.95 22.19
N LEU A 443 0.39 -25.75 20.88
CA LEU A 443 -0.81 -25.19 20.24
C LEU A 443 -2.01 -26.12 20.43
N GLU A 444 -1.81 -27.42 20.25
CA GLU A 444 -2.83 -28.45 20.48
C GLU A 444 -3.29 -28.45 21.95
N ALA A 445 -2.38 -28.29 22.92
CA ALA A 445 -2.75 -28.17 24.33
C ALA A 445 -3.60 -26.91 24.61
N LEU A 446 -3.25 -25.76 24.02
CA LEU A 446 -4.05 -24.52 24.13
C LEU A 446 -5.45 -24.70 23.54
N GLU A 447 -5.55 -25.36 22.39
CA GLU A 447 -6.82 -25.67 21.74
C GLU A 447 -7.64 -26.69 22.54
N GLN A 448 -7.01 -27.72 23.11
CA GLN A 448 -7.68 -28.71 23.96
C GLN A 448 -8.25 -28.08 25.24
N ILE A 449 -7.49 -27.19 25.89
CA ILE A 449 -7.99 -26.47 27.07
C ILE A 449 -9.21 -25.65 26.69
N ALA A 450 -9.16 -24.88 25.60
CA ALA A 450 -10.30 -24.07 25.16
C ALA A 450 -11.50 -24.93 24.74
N ASN A 451 -11.27 -26.04 24.03
CA ASN A 451 -12.32 -26.97 23.59
C ASN A 451 -12.96 -27.76 24.74
N SER A 452 -12.35 -27.80 25.93
CA SER A 452 -12.91 -28.48 27.11
C SER A 452 -14.09 -27.74 27.74
N PHE A 453 -14.32 -26.47 27.37
CA PHE A 453 -15.39 -25.65 27.91
C PHE A 453 -16.70 -25.83 27.15
N THR A 454 -17.81 -25.95 27.87
CA THR A 454 -19.15 -26.09 27.31
C THR A 454 -19.56 -24.86 26.48
N GLY A 455 -20.08 -25.10 25.27
CA GLY A 455 -20.52 -24.05 24.35
C GLY A 455 -19.46 -23.60 23.33
N VAL A 456 -18.22 -24.10 23.45
CA VAL A 456 -17.17 -23.93 22.43
C VAL A 456 -17.42 -24.90 21.28
N GLU A 457 -17.48 -24.37 20.05
CA GLU A 457 -17.58 -25.17 18.83
C GLU A 457 -16.19 -25.57 18.33
N LYS A 458 -15.28 -24.58 18.23
CA LYS A 458 -13.89 -24.75 17.79
C LYS A 458 -13.00 -23.70 18.42
N SER A 459 -11.73 -24.01 18.60
CA SER A 459 -10.70 -23.04 18.99
C SER A 459 -9.49 -23.12 18.06
N PHE A 460 -8.80 -22.01 17.91
CA PHE A 460 -7.60 -21.88 17.09
C PHE A 460 -6.55 -21.09 17.86
N ALA A 461 -5.35 -21.64 18.00
CA ALA A 461 -4.20 -20.89 18.50
C ALA A 461 -3.52 -20.16 17.33
N ILE A 462 -3.59 -18.82 17.33
CA ILE A 462 -3.12 -17.91 16.28
C ILE A 462 -1.92 -17.09 16.80
N GLN A 463 -1.18 -16.44 15.91
CA GLN A 463 -0.05 -15.55 16.23
C GLN A 463 1.02 -16.21 17.11
N ALA A 464 1.53 -17.35 16.66
CA ALA A 464 2.57 -18.07 17.40
C ALA A 464 2.13 -18.54 18.81
N GLY A 465 0.83 -18.76 19.04
CA GLY A 465 0.27 -19.15 20.34
C GLY A 465 0.02 -17.97 21.30
N ARG A 466 0.17 -16.72 20.84
CA ARG A 466 -0.12 -15.50 21.63
C ARG A 466 -1.57 -15.04 21.55
N GLU A 467 -2.37 -15.60 20.66
CA GLU A 467 -3.82 -15.37 20.63
C GLU A 467 -4.54 -16.71 20.52
N VAL A 468 -5.55 -16.96 21.34
CA VAL A 468 -6.45 -18.12 21.20
C VAL A 468 -7.83 -17.58 20.80
N ARG A 469 -8.27 -17.95 19.60
CA ARG A 469 -9.57 -17.54 19.06
C ARG A 469 -10.57 -18.68 19.19
N ILE A 470 -11.68 -18.42 19.84
CA ILE A 470 -12.65 -19.41 20.25
C ILE A 470 -13.97 -19.08 19.56
N ILE A 471 -14.46 -20.01 18.77
CA ILE A 471 -15.77 -19.94 18.11
C ILE A 471 -16.76 -20.66 19.01
N VAL A 472 -17.81 -19.96 19.42
CA VAL A 472 -18.87 -20.50 20.29
C VAL A 472 -20.15 -20.72 19.51
N ARG A 473 -20.96 -21.68 19.95
CA ARG A 473 -22.30 -21.93 19.40
C ARG A 473 -23.26 -20.81 19.84
N PRO A 474 -23.76 -19.96 18.92
CA PRO A 474 -24.60 -18.81 19.28
C PRO A 474 -25.93 -19.21 19.93
N GLU A 475 -26.39 -20.44 19.74
CA GLU A 475 -27.62 -20.98 20.32
C GLU A 475 -27.46 -21.35 21.81
N GLU A 476 -26.22 -21.61 22.25
CA GLU A 476 -25.91 -22.09 23.61
C GLU A 476 -25.22 -21.04 24.48
N VAL A 477 -24.48 -20.08 23.87
CA VAL A 477 -23.68 -19.09 24.59
C VAL A 477 -24.20 -17.69 24.28
N ASP A 478 -24.79 -17.01 25.26
CA ASP A 478 -25.22 -15.60 25.14
C ASP A 478 -24.06 -14.60 25.30
N GLU A 479 -24.31 -13.31 25.05
CA GLU A 479 -23.25 -12.27 25.09
C GLU A 479 -22.56 -12.18 26.45
N TYR A 480 -23.31 -12.31 27.54
CA TYR A 480 -22.77 -12.26 28.90
C TYR A 480 -21.92 -13.49 29.21
N THR A 481 -22.38 -14.67 28.82
CA THR A 481 -21.66 -15.94 28.99
C THR A 481 -20.40 -15.96 28.13
N ALA A 482 -20.39 -15.35 26.93
CA ALA A 482 -19.20 -15.25 26.09
C ALA A 482 -18.07 -14.44 26.76
N VAL A 483 -18.41 -13.36 27.46
CA VAL A 483 -17.43 -12.55 28.22
C VAL A 483 -16.85 -13.36 29.38
N ARG A 484 -17.70 -14.07 30.13
CA ARG A 484 -17.26 -14.92 31.24
C ARG A 484 -16.38 -16.07 30.74
N LEU A 485 -16.78 -16.72 29.66
CA LEU A 485 -16.05 -17.81 29.02
C LEU A 485 -14.64 -17.39 28.58
N ALA A 486 -14.48 -16.19 28.04
CA ALA A 486 -13.16 -15.65 27.69
C ALA A 486 -12.24 -15.52 28.92
N SER A 487 -12.79 -15.06 30.06
CA SER A 487 -12.05 -14.92 31.31
C SER A 487 -11.71 -16.28 31.94
N ASP A 488 -12.67 -17.21 31.96
CA ASP A 488 -12.50 -18.54 32.54
C ASP A 488 -11.43 -19.35 31.78
N ILE A 489 -11.44 -19.25 30.44
CA ILE A 489 -10.43 -19.92 29.59
C ILE A 489 -9.07 -19.28 29.75
N ALA A 490 -8.98 -17.95 29.84
CA ALA A 490 -7.71 -17.25 30.10
C ALA A 490 -7.09 -17.71 31.43
N HIS A 491 -7.89 -17.78 32.50
CA HIS A 491 -7.42 -18.25 33.81
C HIS A 491 -7.00 -19.72 33.77
N LYS A 492 -7.75 -20.57 33.05
CA LYS A 492 -7.42 -21.98 32.94
C LYS A 492 -6.13 -22.24 32.18
N ILE A 493 -5.86 -21.45 31.14
CA ILE A 493 -4.59 -21.49 30.41
C ILE A 493 -3.44 -21.07 31.33
N GLU A 494 -3.62 -20.02 32.12
CA GLU A 494 -2.62 -19.53 33.09
C GLU A 494 -2.30 -20.58 34.17
N GLU A 495 -3.30 -21.32 34.66
CA GLU A 495 -3.10 -22.39 35.65
C GLU A 495 -2.46 -23.66 35.07
N SER A 496 -2.75 -23.98 33.80
CA SER A 496 -2.46 -25.30 33.22
C SER A 496 -1.19 -25.31 32.35
N LEU A 497 -0.69 -24.15 31.93
CA LEU A 497 0.45 -24.02 31.02
C LEU A 497 1.37 -22.87 31.44
N ASP A 498 2.63 -23.17 31.69
CA ASP A 498 3.67 -22.14 31.87
C ASP A 498 3.94 -21.44 30.53
N TYR A 499 3.47 -20.20 30.38
CA TYR A 499 3.64 -19.42 29.16
C TYR A 499 4.42 -18.11 29.41
N PRO A 500 5.57 -17.88 28.76
CA PRO A 500 6.26 -16.59 28.82
C PRO A 500 5.50 -15.52 28.03
N GLY A 501 4.86 -14.60 28.74
CA GLY A 501 4.14 -13.45 28.17
C GLY A 501 2.62 -13.59 28.23
N GLN A 502 1.91 -12.57 27.73
CA GLN A 502 0.45 -12.54 27.76
C GLN A 502 -0.15 -13.27 26.56
N ILE A 503 -1.16 -14.11 26.82
CA ILE A 503 -1.98 -14.74 25.79
C ILE A 503 -3.31 -14.00 25.72
N LYS A 504 -3.69 -13.57 24.52
CA LYS A 504 -4.96 -12.92 24.27
C LYS A 504 -6.03 -13.97 23.97
N VAL A 505 -7.07 -14.06 24.80
CA VAL A 505 -8.22 -14.93 24.53
C VAL A 505 -9.32 -14.12 23.85
N CYS A 506 -9.75 -14.55 22.66
CA CYS A 506 -10.77 -13.88 21.87
C CYS A 506 -11.93 -14.85 21.60
N VAL A 507 -13.08 -14.60 22.21
CA VAL A 507 -14.31 -15.35 21.94
C VAL A 507 -15.09 -14.65 20.83
N VAL A 508 -15.44 -15.40 19.79
CA VAL A 508 -16.18 -14.95 18.61
C VAL A 508 -17.49 -15.71 18.56
N ARG A 509 -18.60 -14.97 18.64
CA ARG A 509 -19.94 -15.46 18.43
C ARG A 509 -20.43 -14.89 17.10
N GLU A 510 -20.62 -15.74 16.09
CA GLU A 510 -21.05 -15.33 14.75
C GLU A 510 -22.35 -16.05 14.38
N THR A 511 -23.39 -15.30 14.00
CA THR A 511 -24.62 -15.86 13.44
C THR A 511 -24.67 -15.54 11.95
N ARG A 512 -24.67 -16.57 11.10
CA ARG A 512 -24.74 -16.40 9.64
C ARG A 512 -26.15 -16.69 9.14
N SER A 513 -26.78 -15.71 8.51
CA SER A 513 -28.01 -15.88 7.74
C SER A 513 -27.68 -15.65 6.26
N VAL A 514 -28.01 -16.62 5.41
CA VAL A 514 -27.78 -16.55 3.97
C VAL A 514 -29.12 -16.71 3.29
N ASP A 515 -29.51 -15.72 2.49
CA ASP A 515 -30.69 -15.74 1.66
C ASP A 515 -30.28 -15.53 0.20
N TYR A 516 -31.01 -16.14 -0.73
CA TYR A 516 -30.71 -16.07 -2.16
C TYR A 516 -31.85 -15.35 -2.86
N ALA A 517 -31.55 -14.19 -3.45
CA ALA A 517 -32.50 -13.50 -4.32
C ALA A 517 -32.74 -14.33 -5.59
N ARG A 518 -34.01 -14.53 -5.94
CA ARG A 518 -34.42 -15.06 -7.24
C ARG A 518 -34.76 -13.94 -8.21
#